data_AF-A0AB74QJ67-F1
#
_entry.id   AF-A0AB74QJ67-F1
#
_cell.length_a   1.000
_cell.length_b   1.000
_cell.length_c   1.000
_cell.angle_alpha   90.00
_cell.angle_beta   90.00
_cell.angle_gamma   90.00
#
_symmetry.space_group_name_H-M   'P 1'
#
loop_
_entity.id
_entity.type
_entity.pdbx_description
1 polymer ?
#
loop_
_entity_poly.entity_id
_entity_poly.type
_entity_poly.pdbx_seq_one_letter_code
_entity_poly.pdbx_strand_id
1 'polypeptide(L)' 'MCRIGGGSNNHVVMYIGNNQIIHSPQTGDVVKIESVNSYRKGKAYTHVRRFI' A
#
# COMPACT_ATOMS: atom_id res chain seq x y z
N MET A 1 1.80 -14.56 16.46
CA MET A 1 2.15 -13.21 16.96
C MET A 1 1.86 -12.17 15.87
N CYS A 2 0.64 -11.62 15.84
CA CYS A 2 0.28 -10.54 14.92
C CYS A 2 0.57 -9.20 15.61
N ARG A 3 1.67 -8.54 15.26
CA ARG A 3 1.99 -7.21 15.78
C ARG A 3 1.31 -6.17 14.89
N ILE A 4 0.15 -5.69 15.32
CA ILE A 4 -0.49 -4.51 14.71
C ILE A 4 0.25 -3.30 15.28
N GLY A 5 1.26 -2.82 14.55
CA GLY A 5 1.83 -1.51 14.81
C GLY A 5 0.76 -0.45 14.56
N GLY A 6 0.27 0.18 15.63
CA GLY A 6 -0.77 1.22 15.60
C GLY A 6 -0.27 2.51 14.96
N GLY A 7 -0.25 2.55 13.63
CA GLY A 7 -0.21 3.78 12.86
C GLY A 7 -1.60 4.10 12.31
N SER A 8 -1.92 5.39 12.14
CA SER A 8 -3.09 5.80 11.39
C SER A 8 -2.98 5.26 9.96
N ASN A 9 -3.95 4.46 9.53
CA ASN A 9 -4.06 4.12 8.11
C ASN A 9 -4.72 5.32 7.41
N ASN A 10 -3.90 6.18 6.82
CA ASN A 10 -4.32 7.37 6.08
C ASN A 10 -4.15 7.20 4.56
N HIS A 11 -3.74 6.03 4.09
CA HIS A 11 -3.48 5.79 2.66
C HIS A 11 -3.81 4.36 2.24
N VAL A 12 -4.48 4.24 1.10
CA VAL A 12 -4.88 2.95 0.50
C VAL A 12 -4.23 2.77 -0.87
N VAL A 13 -3.93 1.52 -1.19
CA VAL A 13 -3.34 1.13 -2.48
C VAL A 13 -4.05 -0.11 -3.00
N MET A 14 -4.10 -0.27 -4.33
CA MET A 14 -4.64 -1.48 -4.94
C MET A 14 -3.50 -2.33 -5.50
N TYR A 15 -3.42 -3.59 -5.06
CA TYR A 15 -2.49 -4.56 -5.64
C TYR A 15 -3.00 -5.03 -6.99
N ILE A 16 -2.15 -4.96 -8.01
CA ILE A 16 -2.51 -5.28 -9.40
C ILE A 16 -1.79 -6.51 -9.95
N GLY A 17 -1.05 -7.23 -9.10
CA GLY A 17 -0.23 -8.36 -9.51
C GLY A 17 1.24 -7.99 -9.70
N ASN A 18 2.06 -9.00 -9.94
CA ASN A 18 3.48 -8.86 -10.32
C ASN A 18 4.32 -7.91 -9.43
N ASN A 19 4.08 -7.93 -8.12
CA ASN A 19 4.75 -7.04 -7.15
C ASN A 19 4.47 -5.54 -7.37
N GLN A 20 3.36 -5.19 -8.00
CA GLN A 20 2.97 -3.82 -8.31
C GLN A 20 1.68 -3.40 -7.60
N ILE A 21 1.62 -2.10 -7.28
CA ILE A 21 0.43 -1.42 -6.77
C ILE A 21 0.11 -0.21 -7.65
N ILE A 22 -1.18 0.15 -7.70
CA ILE A 22 -1.66 1.41 -8.27
C ILE A 22 -2.26 2.26 -7.16
N HIS A 23 -1.88 3.55 -7.13
CA HIS A 23 -2.37 4.52 -6.14
C HIS A 23 -2.12 5.97 -6.58
N SER A 24 -2.68 6.93 -5.84
CA SER A 24 -2.29 8.35 -5.88
C SER A 24 -1.39 8.63 -4.67
N PRO A 25 -0.07 8.86 -4.81
CA PRO A 25 0.85 8.84 -3.67
C PRO A 25 0.58 9.91 -2.60
N GLN A 26 0.24 11.12 -3.04
CA GLN A 26 -0.02 12.29 -2.20
C GLN A 26 -0.76 13.36 -3.00
N THR A 27 -1.33 14.35 -2.30
CA THR A 27 -2.02 15.49 -2.92
C THR A 27 -1.12 16.21 -3.93
N GLY A 28 -1.69 16.51 -5.10
CA GLY A 28 -1.00 17.20 -6.19
C GLY A 28 -0.13 16.30 -7.06
N ASP A 29 -0.03 15.01 -6.72
CA ASP A 29 0.61 14.02 -7.58
C ASP A 29 -0.41 13.30 -8.48
N VAL A 30 0.09 12.59 -9.48
CA VAL A 30 -0.71 11.78 -10.41
C VAL A 30 -0.82 10.33 -9.96
N VAL A 31 -1.76 9.58 -10.54
CA VAL A 31 -1.86 8.13 -10.34
C VAL A 31 -0.60 7.46 -10.88
N LYS A 32 0.00 6.58 -10.07
CA LYS A 32 1.24 5.88 -10.41
C LYS A 32 1.12 4.39 -10.14
N ILE A 33 1.91 3.63 -10.90
CA ILE A 33 2.22 2.23 -10.63
C ILE A 33 3.61 2.19 -10.01
N GLU A 34 3.72 1.58 -8.83
CA GLU A 34 4.99 1.40 -8.14
C GLU A 34 5.16 -0.02 -7.62
N SER A 35 6.40 -0.39 -7.29
CA SER A 35 6.65 -1.71 -6.69
C SER A 35 6.26 -1.73 -5.21
N VAL A 36 5.70 -2.86 -4.77
CA VAL A 36 5.34 -3.12 -3.37
C VAL A 36 6.55 -2.90 -2.45
N ASN A 37 7.72 -3.37 -2.86
CA ASN A 37 8.95 -3.28 -2.06
C ASN A 37 9.39 -1.82 -1.84
N SER A 38 9.34 -0.99 -2.89
CA SER A 38 9.65 0.44 -2.80
C SER A 38 8.67 1.16 -1.88
N TYR A 39 7.38 0.91 -2.05
CA TYR A 39 6.32 1.54 -1.25
C TYR A 39 6.41 1.20 0.24
N ARG A 40 6.73 -0.06 0.56
CA ARG A 40 6.76 -0.55 1.94
C ARG A 40 8.06 -0.24 2.67
N LYS A 41 9.19 -0.09 1.98
CA LYS A 41 10.52 0.13 2.61
C LYS A 41 10.78 -0.86 3.76
N GLY A 42 10.46 -2.13 3.55
CA GLY A 42 10.60 -3.21 4.54
C GLY A 42 9.53 -3.27 5.65
N LYS A 43 8.50 -2.41 5.61
CA LYS A 43 7.39 -2.43 6.58
C LYS A 43 6.26 -3.37 6.16
N ALA A 44 5.58 -3.96 7.14
CA ALA A 44 4.37 -4.75 6.88
C ALA A 44 3.16 -3.87 6.52
N TYR A 45 2.17 -4.44 5.84
CA TYR A 45 0.87 -3.80 5.64
C TYR A 45 0.03 -3.83 6.92
N THR A 46 -0.71 -2.75 7.19
CA THR A 46 -1.63 -2.69 8.35
C THR A 46 -2.81 -3.62 8.17
N HIS A 47 -3.43 -3.64 6.99
CA HIS A 47 -4.51 -4.55 6.63
C HIS A 47 -4.59 -4.71 5.11
N VAL A 48 -5.13 -5.85 4.68
CA VAL A 48 -5.44 -6.16 3.29
C VAL A 48 -6.88 -6.65 3.23
N ARG A 49 -7.63 -6.22 2.23
CA ARG A 49 -9.03 -6.64 2.02
C ARG A 49 -9.22 -7.00 0.55
N ARG A 50 -10.06 -8.01 0.29
CA ARG A 50 -10.47 -8.47 -1.04
C ARG A 50 -11.97 -8.21 -1.20
N PHE A 51 -12.36 -7.61 -2.32
CA PHE A 51 -13.75 -7.20 -2.60
C PHE A 51 -14.33 -7.82 -3.88
N ILE A 52 -13.60 -8.75 -4.51
CA ILE A 52 -13.98 -9.46 -5.73
C ILE A 52 -13.82 -10.96 -5.57
#